data_AF-A0AAV0QKV5-F1
#
_entry.id   AF-A0AAV0QKV5-F1
#
_cell.length_a   1.000
_cell.length_b   1.000
_cell.length_c   1.000
_cell.angle_alpha   90.00
_cell.angle_beta   90.00
_cell.angle_gamma   90.00
#
_symmetry.space_group_name_H-M   'P 1'
#
loop_
_entity.id
_entity.type
_entity.pdbx_description
1 polymer ?
#
loop_
_entity_poly.entity_id
_entity_poly.type
_entity_poly.pdbx_seq_one_letter_code
_entity_poly.pdbx_strand_id
1 'polypeptide(L)'
;MESPAGSCKHDLFHVIHKVPAGDSPYVKAKHVQLIEKDPSRAVPMFWAAINAGDRIDSALKDMAVVLKQLNRSEEAIEAIKSFRHRCPQESQESIDNVLVELYKRSGRVEEEIEMLQRKLKNIEEGMVFGGRRTKVARSQGKKIQITVEQEKARILGNLAWAYLQQHNYGLAEQHYRYMLLQLDL
;
A
#
# COMPACT_ATOMS: atom_id res chain seq x y z
N MET A 1 -23.91 22.37 31.63
CA MET A 1 -23.62 22.06 30.22
C MET A 1 -22.16 22.37 30.00
N GLU A 2 -21.27 21.40 30.22
CA GLU A 2 -19.83 21.56 29.97
C GLU A 2 -19.46 20.85 28.67
N SER A 3 -18.73 21.55 27.81
CA SER A 3 -18.23 21.06 26.52
C SER A 3 -17.04 20.10 26.72
N PRO A 4 -16.89 19.02 25.92
CA PRO A 4 -15.71 18.17 26.01
C PRO A 4 -14.59 18.75 25.12
N ALA A 5 -13.79 19.68 25.64
CA ALA A 5 -12.61 20.24 24.97
C ALA A 5 -11.34 19.34 25.10
N GLY A 6 -11.51 18.04 25.30
CA GLY A 6 -10.44 17.10 25.64
C GLY A 6 -9.88 16.26 24.48
N SER A 7 -10.63 16.00 23.39
CA SER A 7 -10.19 15.06 22.35
C SER A 7 -9.30 15.70 21.26
N CYS A 8 -9.46 16.99 20.98
CA CYS A 8 -8.73 17.66 19.89
C CYS A 8 -7.21 17.73 20.14
N LYS A 9 -6.75 17.91 21.38
CA LYS A 9 -5.32 18.10 21.67
C LYS A 9 -4.52 16.82 21.43
N HIS A 10 -5.03 15.68 21.90
CA HIS A 10 -4.37 14.39 21.74
C HIS A 10 -4.27 14.00 20.25
N ASP A 11 -5.33 14.21 19.48
CA ASP A 11 -5.31 13.99 18.02
C ASP A 11 -4.33 14.92 17.31
N LEU A 12 -4.22 16.19 17.73
CA LEU A 12 -3.27 17.14 17.17
C LEU A 12 -1.81 16.69 17.44
N PHE A 13 -1.49 16.26 18.66
CA PHE A 13 -0.17 15.73 19.01
C PHE A 13 0.17 14.45 18.22
N HIS A 14 -0.78 13.52 18.05
CA HIS A 14 -0.59 12.31 17.24
C HIS A 14 -0.40 12.60 15.75
N VAL A 15 -0.99 13.69 15.25
CA VAL A 15 -0.83 14.13 13.86
C VAL A 15 0.51 14.84 13.64
N ILE A 16 0.92 15.71 14.58
CA ILE A 16 2.19 16.45 14.52
C ILE A 16 3.37 15.48 14.44
N HIS A 17 3.41 14.43 15.26
CA HIS A 17 4.48 13.43 15.21
C HIS A 17 4.51 12.60 13.92
N LYS A 18 3.41 12.57 13.16
CA LYS A 18 3.42 11.92 11.85
C LYS A 18 4.06 12.82 10.80
N VAL A 19 4.07 14.15 10.96
CA VAL A 19 4.62 15.08 9.96
C VAL A 19 6.14 15.12 10.13
N PRO A 20 6.93 14.80 9.10
CA PRO A 20 8.38 14.92 9.21
C PRO A 20 8.80 16.37 9.45
N ALA A 21 9.89 16.59 10.18
CA ALA A 21 10.46 17.92 10.33
C ALA A 21 11.06 18.43 9.00
N GLY A 22 10.97 19.74 8.76
CA GLY A 22 11.52 20.42 7.58
C GLY A 22 10.47 21.10 6.72
N ASP A 23 10.90 21.60 5.55
CA ASP A 23 10.08 22.43 4.65
C ASP A 23 10.08 21.93 3.19
N SER A 24 10.40 20.66 3.00
CA SER A 24 10.44 20.04 1.67
C SER A 24 9.04 19.99 1.02
N PRO A 25 8.93 19.94 -0.32
CA PRO A 25 7.66 19.81 -1.02
C PRO A 25 6.74 18.71 -0.45
N TYR A 26 7.30 17.54 -0.15
CA TYR A 26 6.57 16.43 0.48
C TYR A 26 6.07 16.79 1.88
N VAL A 27 6.90 17.43 2.73
CA VAL A 27 6.48 17.83 4.09
C VAL A 27 5.33 18.83 4.04
N LYS A 28 5.37 19.79 3.10
CA LYS A 28 4.28 20.74 2.88
C LYS A 28 2.99 20.04 2.44
N ALA A 29 3.07 19.09 1.51
CA ALA A 29 1.90 18.30 1.09
C ALA A 29 1.29 17.53 2.28
N LYS A 30 2.15 16.93 3.11
CA LYS A 30 1.76 16.14 4.27
C LYS A 30 1.18 17.03 5.40
N HIS A 31 1.68 18.26 5.56
CA HIS A 31 1.08 19.26 6.45
C HIS A 31 -0.35 19.59 6.01
N VAL A 32 -0.57 19.90 4.72
CA VAL A 32 -1.91 20.18 4.18
C VAL A 32 -2.84 18.97 4.35
N GLN A 33 -2.34 17.76 4.11
CA GLN A 33 -3.10 16.53 4.26
C GLN A 33 -3.61 16.31 5.70
N LEU A 34 -2.75 16.43 6.72
CA LEU A 34 -3.11 16.01 8.08
C LEU A 34 -3.41 17.15 9.05
N ILE A 35 -2.79 18.32 8.89
CA ILE A 35 -2.98 19.47 9.79
C ILE A 35 -4.11 20.34 9.28
N GLU A 36 -4.02 20.81 8.03
CA GLU A 36 -5.10 21.59 7.41
C GLU A 36 -6.32 20.73 7.07
N LYS A 37 -6.12 19.40 6.96
CA LYS A 37 -7.16 18.42 6.62
C LYS A 37 -7.84 18.74 5.30
N ASP A 38 -7.07 19.21 4.32
CA ASP A 38 -7.54 19.51 2.97
C ASP A 38 -6.98 18.49 1.96
N PRO A 39 -7.65 17.34 1.78
CA PRO A 39 -7.20 16.31 0.85
C PRO A 39 -7.18 16.81 -0.60
N SER A 40 -8.09 17.69 -0.97
CA SER A 40 -8.18 18.22 -2.34
C SER A 40 -6.97 19.09 -2.68
N ARG A 41 -6.50 19.93 -1.74
CA ARG A 41 -5.27 20.71 -1.88
C ARG A 41 -4.00 19.87 -1.71
N ALA A 42 -4.04 18.79 -0.93
CA ALA A 42 -2.87 17.93 -0.74
C ALA A 42 -2.44 17.19 -2.02
N VAL A 43 -3.39 16.74 -2.86
CA VAL A 43 -3.09 16.02 -4.11
C VAL A 43 -2.11 16.77 -5.03
N PRO A 44 -2.39 18.02 -5.48
CA PRO A 44 -1.45 18.75 -6.34
C PRO A 44 -0.10 19.02 -5.67
N MET A 45 -0.04 19.10 -4.34
CA MET A 45 1.22 19.26 -3.62
C MET A 45 2.05 17.98 -3.60
N PHE A 46 1.42 16.80 -3.48
CA PHE A 46 2.11 15.53 -3.67
C PHE A 46 2.63 15.36 -5.10
N TRP A 47 1.85 15.77 -6.11
CA TRP A 47 2.31 15.83 -7.49
C TRP A 47 3.57 16.70 -7.64
N ALA A 48 3.58 17.88 -7.02
CA ALA A 48 4.75 18.76 -7.02
C ALA A 48 5.98 18.09 -6.36
N ALA A 49 5.79 17.38 -5.25
CA ALA A 49 6.86 16.64 -4.59
C ALA A 49 7.44 15.52 -5.47
N ILE A 50 6.58 14.72 -6.11
CA ILE A 50 6.98 13.65 -7.04
C ILE A 50 7.79 14.21 -8.22
N ASN A 51 7.33 15.32 -8.80
CA ASN A 51 8.00 15.96 -9.93
C ASN A 51 9.34 16.57 -9.52
N ALA A 52 9.44 17.12 -8.30
CA ALA A 52 10.69 17.61 -7.72
C ALA A 52 11.66 16.49 -7.28
N GLY A 53 11.23 15.22 -7.32
CA GLY A 53 12.02 14.08 -6.86
C GLY A 53 12.11 13.97 -5.33
N ASP A 54 11.28 14.72 -4.59
CA ASP A 54 11.28 14.72 -3.13
C ASP A 54 10.47 13.53 -2.60
N ARG A 55 11.18 12.52 -2.07
CA ARG A 55 10.61 11.32 -1.42
C ARG A 55 9.50 10.69 -2.26
N ILE A 56 9.80 10.41 -3.52
CA ILE A 56 8.86 9.95 -4.54
C ILE A 56 7.99 8.79 -4.04
N ASP A 57 8.58 7.79 -3.39
CA ASP A 57 7.87 6.61 -2.90
C ASP A 57 6.84 6.97 -1.80
N SER A 58 7.22 7.83 -0.87
CA SER A 58 6.38 8.27 0.24
C SER A 58 5.26 9.19 -0.26
N ALA A 59 5.61 10.15 -1.13
CA ALA A 59 4.65 11.04 -1.76
C ALA A 59 3.62 10.27 -2.59
N LEU A 60 4.06 9.25 -3.35
CA LEU A 60 3.19 8.43 -4.18
C LEU A 60 2.22 7.59 -3.33
N LYS A 61 2.70 6.96 -2.24
CA LYS A 61 1.85 6.20 -1.31
C LYS A 61 0.83 7.08 -0.59
N ASP A 62 1.25 8.23 -0.07
CA ASP A 62 0.34 9.14 0.63
C ASP A 62 -0.68 9.75 -0.32
N MET A 63 -0.26 10.14 -1.54
CA MET A 63 -1.16 10.62 -2.59
C MET A 63 -2.21 9.56 -2.96
N ALA A 64 -1.82 8.28 -3.08
CA ALA A 64 -2.76 7.20 -3.34
C ALA A 64 -3.81 7.05 -2.23
N VAL A 65 -3.42 7.20 -0.96
CA VAL A 65 -4.35 7.21 0.18
C VAL A 65 -5.33 8.38 0.09
N VAL A 66 -4.85 9.58 -0.23
CA VAL A 66 -5.70 10.77 -0.37
C VAL A 66 -6.66 10.64 -1.55
N LEU A 67 -6.18 10.21 -2.71
CA LEU A 67 -7.02 9.97 -3.89
C LEU A 67 -8.08 8.90 -3.61
N LYS A 68 -7.74 7.85 -2.86
CA LYS A 68 -8.72 6.85 -2.40
C LYS A 68 -9.82 7.45 -1.51
N GLN A 69 -9.47 8.38 -0.61
CA GLN A 69 -10.45 9.08 0.23
C GLN A 69 -11.39 9.97 -0.59
N LEU A 70 -10.88 10.54 -1.69
CA LEU A 70 -11.64 11.35 -2.64
C LEU A 70 -12.39 10.52 -3.71
N ASN A 71 -12.43 9.19 -3.58
CA ASN A 71 -12.99 8.27 -4.58
C ASN A 71 -12.37 8.43 -6.00
N ARG A 72 -11.11 8.84 -6.08
CA ARG A 72 -10.32 9.00 -7.31
C ARG A 72 -9.33 7.85 -7.49
N SER A 73 -9.78 6.60 -7.34
CA SER A 73 -8.91 5.42 -7.38
C SER A 73 -8.19 5.23 -8.73
N GLU A 74 -8.85 5.53 -9.85
CA GLU A 74 -8.22 5.40 -11.18
C GLU A 74 -7.03 6.34 -11.35
N GLU A 75 -7.13 7.57 -10.84
CA GLU A 75 -5.99 8.49 -10.84
C GLU A 75 -4.85 7.99 -9.98
N ALA A 76 -5.14 7.39 -8.82
CA ALA A 76 -4.12 6.79 -7.97
C ALA A 76 -3.40 5.64 -8.69
N ILE A 77 -4.16 4.79 -9.39
CA ILE A 77 -3.61 3.68 -10.19
C ILE A 77 -2.69 4.20 -11.28
N GLU A 78 -3.14 5.18 -12.08
CA GLU A 78 -2.34 5.72 -13.17
C GLU A 78 -1.09 6.46 -12.68
N ALA A 79 -1.19 7.18 -11.55
CA ALA A 79 -0.01 7.76 -10.89
C ALA A 79 0.98 6.67 -10.48
N ILE A 80 0.54 5.59 -9.82
CA ILE A 80 1.46 4.53 -9.42
C ILE A 80 2.10 3.86 -10.64
N LYS A 81 1.32 3.52 -11.67
CA LYS A 81 1.84 2.91 -12.90
C LYS A 81 2.91 3.79 -13.54
N SER A 82 2.70 5.12 -13.53
CA SER A 82 3.60 6.10 -14.12
C SER A 82 4.88 6.32 -13.32
N PHE A 83 4.82 6.35 -11.99
CA PHE A 83 5.97 6.76 -11.16
C PHE A 83 6.65 5.63 -10.38
N ARG A 84 6.07 4.43 -10.31
CA ARG A 84 6.65 3.31 -9.54
C ARG A 84 8.11 3.02 -9.93
N HIS A 85 8.45 3.11 -11.21
CA HIS A 85 9.80 2.81 -11.70
C HIS A 85 10.87 3.82 -11.21
N ARG A 86 10.45 5.00 -10.73
CA ARG A 86 11.32 6.02 -10.14
C ARG A 86 11.53 5.85 -8.63
N CYS A 87 10.84 4.89 -8.02
CA CYS A 87 10.91 4.65 -6.58
C CYS A 87 12.06 3.69 -6.23
N PRO A 88 12.71 3.83 -5.06
CA PRO A 88 13.78 2.93 -4.63
C PRO A 88 13.34 1.46 -4.60
N GLN A 89 14.27 0.53 -4.81
CA GLN A 89 13.98 -0.90 -4.85
C GLN A 89 13.30 -1.40 -3.58
N GLU A 90 13.71 -0.89 -2.42
CA GLU A 90 13.16 -1.26 -1.10
C GLU A 90 11.68 -0.86 -0.93
N SER A 91 11.23 0.12 -1.73
CA SER A 91 9.85 0.62 -1.68
C SER A 91 8.91 -0.08 -2.67
N GLN A 92 9.45 -0.75 -3.70
CA GLN A 92 8.67 -1.38 -4.78
C GLN A 92 7.60 -2.32 -4.24
N GLU A 93 7.97 -3.20 -3.31
CA GLU A 93 7.01 -4.15 -2.72
C GLU A 93 5.85 -3.43 -2.01
N SER A 94 6.15 -2.35 -1.28
CA SER A 94 5.12 -1.57 -0.58
C SER A 94 4.21 -0.82 -1.54
N ILE A 95 4.74 -0.36 -2.67
CA ILE A 95 3.99 0.31 -3.74
C ILE A 95 3.10 -0.69 -4.47
N ASP A 96 3.62 -1.87 -4.80
CA ASP A 96 2.84 -2.95 -5.41
C ASP A 96 1.70 -3.41 -4.51
N ASN A 97 1.92 -3.47 -3.19
CA ASN A 97 0.84 -3.79 -2.24
C ASN A 97 -0.27 -2.73 -2.23
N VAL A 98 0.07 -1.44 -2.34
CA VAL A 98 -0.93 -0.36 -2.49
C VAL A 98 -1.67 -0.50 -3.81
N LEU A 99 -0.97 -0.83 -4.90
CA LEU A 99 -1.58 -0.99 -6.21
C LEU A 99 -2.55 -2.17 -6.28
N VAL A 100 -2.21 -3.32 -5.70
CA VAL A 100 -3.13 -4.47 -5.54
C VAL A 100 -4.40 -4.07 -4.81
N GLU A 101 -4.28 -3.33 -3.70
CA GLU A 101 -5.43 -2.85 -2.93
C GLU A 101 -6.31 -1.89 -3.75
N LEU A 102 -5.71 -1.06 -4.59
CA LEU A 102 -6.45 -0.18 -5.50
C LEU A 102 -7.17 -0.97 -6.59
N TYR A 103 -6.53 -1.96 -7.22
CA TYR A 103 -7.18 -2.82 -8.21
C TYR A 103 -8.40 -3.54 -7.63
N LYS A 104 -8.23 -4.14 -6.45
CA LYS A 104 -9.31 -4.78 -5.71
C LYS A 104 -10.50 -3.85 -5.48
N ARG A 105 -10.24 -2.61 -5.05
CA ARG A 105 -11.29 -1.61 -4.78
C ARG A 105 -11.95 -1.07 -6.04
N SER A 106 -11.21 -0.97 -7.15
CA SER A 106 -11.73 -0.51 -8.45
C SER A 106 -12.40 -1.62 -9.27
N GLY A 107 -12.40 -2.87 -8.80
CA GLY A 107 -12.95 -4.01 -9.55
C GLY A 107 -12.10 -4.42 -10.76
N ARG A 108 -10.82 -4.04 -10.77
CA ARG A 108 -9.83 -4.36 -11.82
C ARG A 108 -9.19 -5.72 -11.54
N VAL A 109 -10.03 -6.76 -11.58
CA VAL A 109 -9.68 -8.11 -11.09
C VAL A 109 -8.59 -8.74 -11.95
N GLU A 110 -8.59 -8.49 -13.26
CA GLU A 110 -7.59 -9.03 -14.18
C GLU A 110 -6.18 -8.49 -13.85
N GLU A 111 -6.05 -7.18 -13.62
CA GLU A 111 -4.76 -6.58 -13.24
C GLU A 111 -4.31 -7.00 -11.83
N GLU A 112 -5.26 -7.20 -10.90
CA GLU A 112 -4.98 -7.79 -9.60
C GLU A 112 -4.37 -9.20 -9.76
N ILE A 113 -5.00 -10.07 -10.54
CA ILE A 113 -4.53 -11.45 -10.79
C ILE A 113 -3.15 -11.44 -11.43
N GLU A 114 -2.94 -10.66 -12.50
CA GLU A 114 -1.67 -10.59 -13.21
C GLU A 114 -0.52 -10.18 -12.26
N MET A 115 -0.77 -9.17 -11.44
CA MET A 115 0.22 -8.69 -10.47
C MET A 115 0.50 -9.72 -9.38
N LEU A 116 -0.53 -10.36 -8.83
CA LEU A 116 -0.38 -11.39 -7.79
C LEU A 116 0.36 -12.63 -8.31
N GLN A 117 0.07 -13.08 -9.54
CA GLN A 117 0.78 -14.19 -10.19
C GLN A 117 2.27 -13.88 -10.36
N ARG A 118 2.60 -12.65 -10.81
CA ARG A 118 4.00 -12.21 -10.92
C ARG A 118 4.71 -12.22 -9.57
N LYS A 119 4.04 -11.76 -8.51
CA LYS A 119 4.60 -11.78 -7.15
C LYS A 119 4.80 -13.20 -6.62
N LEU A 120 3.85 -14.12 -6.89
CA LEU A 120 3.97 -15.52 -6.53
C LEU A 120 5.18 -16.16 -7.23
N LYS A 121 5.33 -15.93 -8.54
CA LYS A 121 6.48 -16.41 -9.30
C LYS A 121 7.82 -15.90 -8.73
N ASN A 122 7.90 -14.62 -8.38
CA ASN A 122 9.11 -14.05 -7.76
C ASN A 122 9.45 -14.72 -6.42
N ILE A 123 8.44 -15.14 -5.64
CA ILE A 123 8.68 -15.91 -4.41
C ILE A 123 9.25 -17.29 -4.73
N GLU A 124 8.66 -17.99 -5.70
CA GLU A 124 9.07 -19.34 -6.09
C GLU A 124 10.47 -19.38 -6.71
N GLU A 125 10.88 -18.31 -7.40
CA GLU A 125 12.22 -18.12 -7.93
C GLU A 125 13.24 -17.61 -6.88
N GLY A 126 12.81 -17.41 -5.63
CA GLY A 126 13.69 -16.95 -4.54
C GLY A 126 14.15 -15.49 -4.66
N MET A 127 13.47 -14.68 -5.47
CA MET A 127 13.82 -13.27 -5.71
C MET A 127 13.33 -12.33 -4.62
N VAL A 128 12.59 -12.84 -3.62
CA VAL A 128 12.05 -12.03 -2.51
C VAL A 128 13.01 -11.92 -1.33
N PHE A 129 12.82 -10.87 -0.55
CA PHE A 129 13.54 -10.58 0.72
C PHE A 129 15.08 -10.52 0.60
N GLY A 130 15.61 -10.40 -0.63
CA GLY A 130 17.04 -10.46 -0.90
C GLY A 130 17.63 -11.84 -0.58
N GLY A 131 16.88 -12.92 -0.83
CA GLY A 131 17.30 -14.30 -0.58
C GLY A 131 17.18 -14.75 0.88
N ARG A 132 16.62 -13.92 1.77
CA ARG A 132 16.39 -14.26 3.18
C ARG A 132 15.06 -14.99 3.36
N ARG A 133 15.00 -15.90 4.33
CA ARG A 133 13.75 -16.60 4.71
C ARG A 133 12.70 -15.71 5.37
N THR A 134 13.11 -14.56 5.89
CA THR A 134 12.20 -13.63 6.58
C THR A 134 12.56 -12.19 6.31
N LYS A 135 11.58 -11.31 6.43
CA LYS A 135 11.74 -9.85 6.45
C LYS A 135 11.12 -9.26 7.71
N VAL A 136 11.59 -8.08 8.09
CA VAL A 136 10.94 -7.27 9.13
C VAL A 136 9.98 -6.31 8.46
N ALA A 137 8.71 -6.37 8.86
CA ALA A 137 7.69 -5.42 8.45
C ALA A 137 7.16 -4.64 9.65
N ARG A 138 6.33 -3.63 9.40
CA ARG A 138 5.55 -2.96 10.45
C ARG A 138 4.07 -3.18 10.22
N SER A 139 3.37 -3.61 11.26
CA SER A 139 1.92 -3.65 11.31
C SER A 139 1.44 -2.92 12.56
N GLN A 140 0.55 -1.94 12.40
CA GLN A 140 0.01 -1.10 13.49
C GLN A 140 1.11 -0.52 14.42
N GLY A 141 2.24 -0.10 13.83
CA GLY A 141 3.38 0.45 14.58
C GLY A 141 4.31 -0.58 15.23
N LYS A 142 3.92 -1.86 15.32
CA LYS A 142 4.75 -2.95 15.85
C LYS A 142 5.60 -3.57 14.75
N LYS A 143 6.87 -3.86 15.07
CA LYS A 143 7.75 -4.64 14.18
C LYS A 143 7.31 -6.11 14.25
N ILE A 144 7.09 -6.70 13.09
CA ILE A 144 6.76 -8.11 12.94
C ILE A 144 7.76 -8.75 11.98
N GLN A 145 8.05 -10.02 12.17
CA GLN A 145 8.82 -10.82 11.24
C GLN A 145 7.84 -11.58 10.35
N ILE A 146 8.00 -11.45 9.03
CA ILE A 146 7.18 -12.14 8.04
C ILE A 146 8.06 -13.17 7.34
N THR A 147 7.63 -14.43 7.30
CA THR A 147 8.33 -15.50 6.58
C THR A 147 7.95 -15.55 5.10
N VAL A 148 8.75 -16.23 4.29
CA VAL A 148 8.45 -16.43 2.86
C VAL A 148 7.14 -17.21 2.71
N GLU A 149 6.91 -18.19 3.56
CA GLU A 149 5.71 -19.04 3.59
C GLU A 149 4.46 -18.22 3.94
N GLN A 150 4.55 -17.32 4.92
CA GLN A 150 3.47 -16.41 5.28
C GLN A 150 3.12 -15.44 4.14
N GLU A 151 4.14 -14.90 3.45
CA GLU A 151 3.92 -14.03 2.30
C GLU A 151 3.34 -14.80 1.11
N LYS A 152 3.78 -16.04 0.88
CA LYS A 152 3.22 -16.94 -0.14
C LYS A 152 1.76 -17.26 0.15
N ALA A 153 1.43 -17.62 1.40
CA ALA A 153 0.06 -17.86 1.82
C ALA A 153 -0.83 -16.63 1.60
N ARG A 154 -0.35 -15.43 1.95
CA ARG A 154 -1.07 -14.17 1.72
C ARG A 154 -1.39 -13.94 0.23
N ILE A 155 -0.42 -14.16 -0.66
CA ILE A 155 -0.62 -14.00 -2.11
C ILE A 155 -1.59 -15.05 -2.66
N LEU A 156 -1.48 -16.30 -2.24
CA LEU A 156 -2.40 -17.38 -2.64
C LEU A 156 -3.83 -17.09 -2.19
N GLY A 157 -4.03 -16.59 -0.96
CA GLY A 157 -5.34 -16.19 -0.46
C GLY A 157 -5.95 -15.02 -1.26
N ASN A 158 -5.13 -14.04 -1.65
CA ASN A 158 -5.57 -12.95 -2.51
C ASN A 158 -5.93 -13.43 -3.92
N LEU A 159 -5.13 -14.32 -4.52
CA LEU A 159 -5.44 -14.94 -5.82
C LEU A 159 -6.76 -15.70 -5.77
N ALA A 160 -6.96 -16.49 -4.71
CA ALA A 160 -8.20 -17.22 -4.53
C ALA A 160 -9.41 -16.27 -4.46
N TRP A 161 -9.30 -15.17 -3.71
CA TRP A 161 -10.35 -14.15 -3.64
C TRP A 161 -10.62 -13.49 -5.00
N ALA A 162 -9.58 -13.16 -5.76
CA ALA A 162 -9.72 -12.56 -7.09
C ALA A 162 -10.41 -13.53 -8.08
N TYR A 163 -10.04 -14.82 -8.07
CA TYR A 163 -10.71 -15.83 -8.88
C TYR A 163 -12.17 -16.06 -8.49
N LEU A 164 -12.53 -15.89 -7.21
CA LEU A 164 -13.93 -15.87 -6.79
C LEU A 164 -14.71 -14.73 -7.43
N GLN A 165 -14.11 -13.54 -7.59
CA GLN A 165 -14.78 -12.41 -8.26
C GLN A 165 -15.04 -12.69 -9.75
N GLN A 166 -14.22 -13.52 -10.39
CA GLN A 166 -14.42 -13.99 -11.76
C GLN A 166 -15.33 -15.23 -11.87
N HIS A 167 -15.92 -15.70 -10.78
CA HIS A 167 -16.67 -16.96 -10.72
C HIS A 167 -15.85 -18.21 -11.11
N ASN A 168 -14.52 -18.13 -11.04
CA ASN A 168 -13.64 -19.27 -11.30
C ASN A 168 -13.40 -20.05 -10.00
N TYR A 169 -14.44 -20.79 -9.58
CA TYR A 169 -14.43 -21.52 -8.32
C TYR A 169 -13.35 -22.61 -8.25
N GLY A 170 -13.01 -23.23 -9.38
CA GLY A 170 -11.98 -24.26 -9.45
C GLY A 170 -10.59 -23.72 -9.11
N LEU A 171 -10.18 -22.62 -9.75
CA LEU A 171 -8.90 -21.98 -9.43
C LEU A 171 -8.91 -21.37 -8.02
N ALA A 172 -10.03 -20.79 -7.60
CA ALA A 172 -10.16 -20.25 -6.24
C ALA A 172 -9.94 -21.34 -5.17
N GLU A 173 -10.60 -22.48 -5.31
CA GLU A 173 -10.43 -23.61 -4.39
C GLU A 173 -8.99 -24.14 -4.39
N GLN A 174 -8.39 -24.30 -5.56
CA GLN A 174 -7.00 -24.76 -5.68
C GLN A 174 -6.04 -23.84 -4.92
N HIS A 175 -6.17 -22.52 -5.10
CA HIS A 175 -5.33 -21.55 -4.41
C HIS A 175 -5.58 -21.52 -2.90
N TYR A 176 -6.82 -21.70 -2.42
CA TYR A 176 -7.09 -21.82 -0.99
C TYR A 176 -6.48 -23.09 -0.38
N ARG A 177 -6.55 -24.23 -1.07
CA ARG A 177 -5.91 -25.46 -0.61
C ARG A 177 -4.39 -25.30 -0.52
N TYR A 178 -3.77 -24.69 -1.54
CA TYR A 178 -2.33 -24.41 -1.51
C TYR A 178 -1.94 -23.42 -0.41
N MET A 179 -2.76 -22.39 -0.16
CA MET A 179 -2.55 -21.45 0.94
C MET A 179 -2.49 -22.17 2.29
N LEU A 180 -3.44 -23.07 2.56
CA LEU A 180 -3.49 -23.82 3.83
C LEU A 180 -2.22 -24.65 4.03
N LEU A 181 -1.77 -25.35 2.97
CA LEU A 181 -0.52 -26.13 3.02
C LEU A 181 0.72 -25.29 3.33
N GLN A 182 0.74 -23.98 3.04
CA GLN A 182 1.85 -23.11 3.41
C GLN A 182 1.85 -22.71 4.88
N LEU A 183 0.70 -22.76 5.56
CA LEU A 183 0.57 -22.36 6.97
C LEU A 183 0.78 -23.52 7.94
N ASP A 184 0.71 -24.76 7.43
CA ASP A 184 0.95 -26.00 8.20
C ASP A 184 2.44 -26.38 8.27
N LEU A 185 3.35 -25.56 7.71
CA LEU A 185 4.81 -25.73 7.66
C LEU A 185 5.52 -24.65 8.49
#